data_AF-A0A8J3RWC3-F1
#
_entry.id   AF-A0A8J3RWC3-F1
#
_cell.length_a   1.000
_cell.length_b   1.000
_cell.length_c   1.000
_cell.angle_alpha   90.00
_cell.angle_beta   90.00
_cell.angle_gamma   90.00
#
_symmetry.space_group_name_H-M   'P 1'
#
loop_
_entity.id
_entity.type
_entity.pdbx_description
1 polymer ?
#
loop_
_entity_poly.entity_id
_entity_poly.type
_entity_poly.pdbx_seq_one_letter_code
_entity_poly.pdbx_strand_id
1 'polypeptide(L)'
;MTAVRQWDGFAAIESDVRAIVADPRWAALPPPARAQAVALRVLDTPDGGRWLFGAHARWYRQDPADGRWHLSPPPADRETRAGARIVRTTSMIMPHLVPSGPDFAVDRGSVQGFVGPDVPYEITERVRALVVAQRGRRREDFPVHGSFAELFAPEVASPVAAVWGTLMWCAYAPAFDGNEVLLSMFGEFLTRPLPGDEWVRWLAPVPLDDLIALYGERVRAGHPEAGLRLVALMADTAQAVRGDRRFRPRAEALPAMVAPILRRTGEDVSAAHRGDDEVRRLWLSRCPVHVALAESSPGDRFQHALYDLVEALAFLAPKGADPRAVAGSLLAADVAAHAPRAADGLYPWLDPELRHILHVVLTDPGHPLRGCWPRSGGAASSASSASPAGSGGFSTGSSPAPPPAGPAVLPSALHPPDRASAAALLGAAYATGLAWCRLTGTSVPERGFATASALVHRLAHERDDPLPGVSKVPGVSGTYPRHF
;
A
#
# COMPACT_ATOMS: atom_id res chain seq x y z
N MET A 1 12.04 -34.99 -25.33
CA MET A 1 10.61 -34.65 -25.41
C MET A 1 10.46 -33.18 -25.03
N THR A 2 10.26 -32.32 -26.02
CA THR A 2 10.00 -30.89 -25.82
C THR A 2 8.66 -30.74 -25.13
N ALA A 3 8.64 -30.24 -23.90
CA ALA A 3 7.39 -29.97 -23.18
C ALA A 3 6.54 -29.02 -24.03
N VAL A 4 5.39 -29.49 -24.50
CA VAL A 4 4.39 -28.64 -25.15
C VAL A 4 4.00 -27.59 -24.12
N ARG A 5 4.31 -26.31 -24.38
CA ARG A 5 3.83 -25.21 -23.55
C ARG A 5 2.30 -25.27 -23.55
N GLN A 6 1.73 -25.69 -22.43
CA GLN A 6 0.29 -25.65 -22.21
C GLN A 6 -0.15 -24.18 -22.35
N TRP A 7 -1.17 -23.95 -23.16
CA TRP A 7 -1.70 -22.62 -23.41
C TRP A 7 -2.29 -22.03 -22.12
N ASP A 8 -1.99 -20.77 -21.84
CA ASP A 8 -2.52 -19.99 -20.72
C ASP A 8 -3.38 -18.86 -21.28
N GLY A 9 -4.71 -18.99 -21.14
CA GLY A 9 -5.67 -18.02 -21.69
C GLY A 9 -5.50 -16.62 -21.09
N PHE A 10 -5.17 -16.53 -19.79
CA PHE A 10 -4.95 -15.24 -19.13
C PHE A 10 -3.70 -14.56 -19.69
N ALA A 11 -2.56 -15.25 -19.72
CA ALA A 11 -1.33 -14.67 -20.26
C ALA A 11 -1.46 -14.27 -21.75
N ALA A 12 -2.19 -15.08 -22.55
CA ALA A 12 -2.44 -14.77 -23.96
C ALA A 12 -3.29 -13.50 -24.13
N ILE A 13 -4.40 -13.38 -23.40
CA ILE A 13 -5.26 -12.19 -23.46
C ILE A 13 -4.56 -10.95 -22.93
N GLU A 14 -3.83 -11.06 -21.82
CA GLU A 14 -3.05 -9.93 -21.30
C GLU A 14 -2.05 -9.43 -22.35
N SER A 15 -1.30 -10.34 -22.99
CA SER A 15 -0.35 -9.95 -24.03
C SER A 15 -1.03 -9.31 -25.25
N ASP A 16 -2.18 -9.83 -25.68
CA ASP A 16 -2.92 -9.31 -26.83
C ASP A 16 -3.54 -7.94 -26.53
N VAL A 17 -4.16 -7.75 -25.36
CA VAL A 17 -4.70 -6.45 -24.96
C VAL A 17 -3.58 -5.41 -24.83
N ARG A 18 -2.44 -5.77 -24.25
CA ARG A 18 -1.28 -4.86 -24.18
C ARG A 18 -0.81 -4.46 -25.57
N ALA A 19 -0.78 -5.39 -26.52
CA ALA A 19 -0.38 -5.11 -27.91
C ALA A 19 -1.35 -4.15 -28.61
N ILE A 20 -2.67 -4.35 -28.47
CA ILE A 20 -3.64 -3.44 -29.11
C ILE A 20 -3.64 -2.05 -28.47
N VAL A 21 -3.42 -1.95 -27.15
CA VAL A 21 -3.41 -0.66 -26.44
C VAL A 21 -2.13 0.12 -26.73
N ALA A 22 -1.02 -0.57 -26.99
CA ALA A 22 0.23 0.03 -27.40
C ALA A 22 0.21 0.58 -28.85
N ASP A 23 -0.75 0.15 -29.68
CA ASP A 23 -0.92 0.68 -31.04
C ASP A 23 -1.38 2.16 -30.96
N PRO A 24 -0.67 3.12 -31.59
CA PRO A 24 -1.05 4.53 -31.57
C PRO A 24 -2.48 4.81 -32.07
N ARG A 25 -3.03 3.92 -32.90
CA ARG A 25 -4.41 4.01 -33.40
C ARG A 25 -5.45 3.78 -32.30
N TRP A 26 -5.09 3.11 -31.20
CA TRP A 26 -5.98 2.85 -30.08
C TRP A 26 -6.60 4.14 -29.53
N ALA A 27 -5.78 5.15 -29.30
CA ALA A 27 -6.22 6.44 -28.76
C ALA A 27 -7.19 7.18 -29.72
N ALA A 28 -7.09 6.92 -31.02
CA ALA A 28 -7.95 7.54 -32.04
C ALA A 28 -9.30 6.80 -32.23
N LEU A 29 -9.47 5.59 -31.66
CA LEU A 29 -10.69 4.82 -31.81
C LEU A 29 -11.86 5.44 -31.01
N PRO A 30 -13.07 5.50 -31.59
CA PRO A 30 -14.27 5.87 -30.86
C PRO A 30 -14.47 5.00 -29.61
N PRO A 31 -14.98 5.54 -28.48
CA PRO A 31 -15.18 4.77 -27.26
C PRO A 31 -15.95 3.44 -27.43
N PRO A 32 -17.03 3.37 -28.23
CA PRO A 32 -17.73 2.10 -28.49
C PRO A 32 -16.87 1.06 -29.20
N ALA A 33 -16.00 1.49 -30.13
CA ALA A 33 -15.10 0.59 -30.85
C ALA A 33 -14.03 0.01 -29.92
N ARG A 34 -13.49 0.82 -29.00
CA ARG A 34 -12.60 0.34 -27.95
C ARG A 34 -13.29 -0.64 -27.02
N ALA A 35 -14.48 -0.30 -26.53
CA ALA A 35 -15.27 -1.18 -25.68
C ALA A 35 -15.53 -2.55 -26.35
N GLN A 36 -15.92 -2.54 -27.63
CA GLN A 36 -16.10 -3.77 -28.41
C GLN A 36 -14.81 -4.58 -28.56
N ALA A 37 -13.68 -3.91 -28.80
CA ALA A 37 -12.39 -4.59 -28.93
C ALA A 37 -11.99 -5.32 -27.64
N VAL A 38 -12.26 -4.74 -26.47
CA VAL A 38 -12.04 -5.42 -25.17
C VAL A 38 -13.09 -6.52 -24.94
N ALA A 39 -14.35 -6.29 -25.29
CA ALA A 39 -15.44 -7.27 -25.12
C ALA A 39 -15.19 -8.60 -25.88
N LEU A 40 -14.46 -8.54 -27.00
CA LEU A 40 -14.08 -9.71 -27.80
C LEU A 40 -12.99 -10.59 -27.13
N ARG A 41 -12.47 -10.16 -25.97
CA ARG A 41 -11.35 -10.79 -25.25
C ARG A 41 -11.73 -11.23 -23.85
N VAL A 42 -13.03 -11.27 -23.54
CA VAL A 42 -13.54 -11.79 -22.27
C VAL A 42 -13.27 -13.29 -22.20
N LEU A 43 -12.81 -13.75 -21.03
CA LEU A 43 -12.59 -15.16 -20.74
C LEU A 43 -13.69 -15.71 -19.83
N ASP A 44 -14.15 -16.92 -20.13
CA ASP A 44 -14.85 -17.77 -19.18
C ASP A 44 -13.89 -18.82 -18.64
N THR A 45 -13.94 -19.06 -17.33
CA THR A 45 -13.18 -20.13 -16.65
C THR A 45 -14.07 -21.31 -16.28
N PRO A 46 -13.51 -22.52 -16.06
CA PRO A 46 -14.29 -23.72 -15.73
C PRO A 46 -15.14 -23.61 -14.45
N ASP A 47 -14.76 -22.74 -13.53
CA ASP A 47 -15.51 -22.40 -12.31
C ASP A 47 -16.74 -21.48 -12.59
N GLY A 48 -17.00 -21.15 -13.87
CA GLY A 48 -18.08 -20.25 -14.28
C GLY A 48 -17.74 -18.76 -14.13
N GLY A 49 -16.49 -18.42 -13.78
CA GLY A 49 -16.03 -17.04 -13.67
C GLY A 49 -15.90 -16.35 -15.04
N ARG A 50 -16.33 -15.09 -15.12
CA ARG A 50 -16.11 -14.21 -16.27
C ARG A 50 -15.02 -13.19 -15.98
N TRP A 51 -14.07 -13.07 -16.90
CA TRP A 51 -12.86 -12.28 -16.70
C TRP A 51 -12.59 -11.32 -17.85
N LEU A 52 -12.14 -10.12 -17.51
CA LEU A 52 -11.81 -9.05 -18.43
C LEU A 52 -10.44 -8.47 -18.05
N PHE A 53 -9.52 -8.38 -19.01
CA PHE A 53 -8.31 -7.59 -18.82
C PHE A 53 -8.53 -6.20 -19.42
N GLY A 54 -8.52 -5.18 -18.57
CA GLY A 54 -9.04 -3.86 -18.92
C GLY A 54 -8.19 -2.71 -18.38
N ALA A 55 -8.87 -1.61 -18.08
CA ALA A 55 -8.28 -0.38 -17.57
C ALA A 55 -7.27 -0.63 -16.45
N HIS A 56 -6.25 0.22 -16.41
CA HIS A 56 -5.10 0.11 -15.53
C HIS A 56 -4.22 -1.11 -15.78
N ALA A 57 -4.40 -1.86 -16.86
CA ALA A 57 -3.67 -3.12 -17.11
C ALA A 57 -3.82 -4.13 -15.95
N ARG A 58 -5.06 -4.33 -15.50
CA ARG A 58 -5.42 -5.28 -14.46
C ARG A 58 -6.61 -6.15 -14.89
N TRP A 59 -6.74 -7.28 -14.21
CA TRP A 59 -7.85 -8.20 -14.38
C TRP A 59 -9.07 -7.77 -13.56
N TYR A 60 -10.24 -8.01 -14.13
CA TYR A 60 -11.54 -7.80 -13.51
C TYR A 60 -12.34 -9.09 -13.61
N ARG A 61 -13.10 -9.41 -12.57
CA ARG A 61 -14.02 -10.55 -12.51
C ARG A 61 -15.45 -10.04 -12.42
N GLN A 62 -16.34 -10.59 -13.23
CA GLN A 62 -17.75 -10.26 -13.17
C GLN A 62 -18.41 -10.97 -11.98
N ASP A 63 -19.17 -10.22 -11.18
CA ASP A 63 -20.07 -10.78 -10.18
C ASP A 63 -21.31 -11.35 -10.88
N PRO A 64 -21.58 -12.65 -10.78
CA PRO A 64 -22.73 -13.26 -11.44
C PRO A 64 -24.08 -12.82 -10.84
N ALA A 65 -24.09 -12.27 -9.62
CA ALA A 65 -25.33 -11.88 -8.94
C ALA A 65 -25.89 -10.54 -9.47
N ASP A 66 -25.02 -9.58 -9.76
CA ASP A 66 -25.42 -8.22 -10.18
C ASP A 66 -24.77 -7.75 -11.50
N GLY A 67 -23.88 -8.54 -12.09
CA GLY A 67 -23.20 -8.27 -13.35
C GLY A 67 -22.09 -7.21 -13.25
N ARG A 68 -21.77 -6.71 -12.06
CA ARG A 68 -20.70 -5.72 -11.85
C ARG A 68 -19.33 -6.35 -12.04
N TRP A 69 -18.37 -5.55 -12.47
CA TRP A 69 -16.98 -5.97 -12.61
C TRP A 69 -16.17 -5.50 -11.41
N HIS A 70 -15.53 -6.45 -10.73
CA HIS A 70 -14.66 -6.17 -9.60
C HIS A 70 -13.21 -6.36 -10.02
N LEU A 71 -12.34 -5.44 -9.62
CA LEU A 71 -10.91 -5.62 -9.80
C LEU A 71 -10.48 -6.89 -9.05
N SER A 72 -9.90 -7.84 -9.76
CA SER A 72 -9.57 -9.14 -9.20
C SER A 72 -8.31 -9.69 -9.86
N PRO A 73 -7.27 -10.03 -9.09
CA PRO A 73 -6.14 -10.78 -9.61
C PRO A 73 -6.60 -12.07 -10.28
N PRO A 74 -5.97 -12.48 -11.39
CA PRO A 74 -6.33 -13.72 -12.07
C PRO A 74 -6.01 -14.92 -11.17
N PRO A 75 -6.72 -16.05 -11.35
CA PRO A 75 -6.41 -17.27 -10.60
C PRO A 75 -4.97 -17.72 -10.88
N ALA A 76 -4.29 -18.20 -9.84
CA ALA A 76 -2.95 -18.75 -9.95
C ALA A 76 -2.94 -20.24 -10.35
N ASP A 77 -4.07 -20.93 -10.15
CA ASP A 77 -4.24 -22.33 -10.51
C ASP A 77 -4.07 -22.57 -12.01
N ARG A 78 -3.20 -23.53 -12.37
CA ARG A 78 -2.83 -23.79 -13.77
C ARG A 78 -3.98 -24.45 -14.54
N GLU A 79 -4.77 -25.29 -13.90
CA GLU A 79 -5.86 -26.00 -14.56
C GLU A 79 -6.98 -25.02 -14.95
N THR A 80 -7.35 -24.12 -14.04
CA THR A 80 -8.31 -23.05 -14.27
C THR A 80 -7.86 -22.14 -15.42
N ARG A 81 -6.58 -21.74 -15.44
CA ARG A 81 -6.02 -20.89 -16.50
C ARG A 81 -5.95 -21.59 -17.86
N ALA A 82 -5.61 -22.88 -17.88
CA ALA A 82 -5.56 -23.68 -19.11
C ALA A 82 -6.96 -24.03 -19.65
N GLY A 83 -7.95 -24.13 -18.76
CA GLY A 83 -9.34 -24.35 -19.11
C GLY A 83 -10.09 -23.09 -19.57
N ALA A 84 -9.49 -21.91 -19.44
CA ALA A 84 -10.11 -20.64 -19.81
C ALA A 84 -10.41 -20.57 -21.31
N ARG A 85 -11.55 -20.01 -21.70
CA ARG A 85 -11.97 -19.89 -23.10
C ARG A 85 -12.43 -18.47 -23.41
N ILE A 86 -12.08 -17.97 -24.58
CA ILE A 86 -12.59 -16.67 -25.05
C ILE A 86 -14.08 -16.83 -25.36
N VAL A 87 -14.88 -15.92 -24.81
CA VAL A 87 -16.32 -15.87 -25.04
C VAL A 87 -16.72 -14.51 -25.62
N ARG A 88 -17.72 -14.54 -26.49
CA ARG A 88 -18.33 -13.31 -27.02
C ARG A 88 -19.31 -12.78 -26.01
N THR A 89 -18.96 -11.68 -25.36
CA THR A 89 -19.90 -10.90 -24.55
C THR A 89 -20.64 -9.91 -25.44
N THR A 90 -21.98 -9.93 -25.37
CA THR A 90 -22.85 -8.91 -25.98
C THR A 90 -23.20 -7.78 -25.00
N SER A 91 -22.89 -7.97 -23.71
CA SER A 91 -23.07 -6.94 -22.69
C SER A 91 -22.13 -5.77 -22.91
N MET A 92 -22.64 -4.56 -22.75
CA MET A 92 -21.84 -3.34 -22.88
C MET A 92 -20.75 -3.31 -21.80
N ILE A 93 -19.49 -3.22 -22.20
CA ILE A 93 -18.37 -2.98 -21.28
C ILE A 93 -18.45 -1.53 -20.80
N MET A 94 -18.46 -1.33 -19.48
CA MET A 94 -18.55 0.00 -18.89
C MET A 94 -17.33 0.85 -19.26
N PRO A 95 -17.49 2.16 -19.53
CA PRO A 95 -16.40 3.01 -20.00
C PRO A 95 -15.15 3.03 -19.10
N HIS A 96 -15.32 2.93 -17.78
CA HIS A 96 -14.21 2.93 -16.82
C HIS A 96 -13.36 1.64 -16.87
N LEU A 97 -13.85 0.56 -17.49
CA LEU A 97 -13.11 -0.69 -17.68
C LEU A 97 -12.30 -0.71 -18.97
N VAL A 98 -12.54 0.26 -19.87
CA VAL A 98 -11.90 0.30 -21.19
C VAL A 98 -10.55 1.02 -21.08
N PRO A 99 -9.44 0.42 -21.53
CA PRO A 99 -8.14 1.07 -21.52
C PRO A 99 -8.15 2.41 -22.26
N SER A 100 -7.60 3.44 -21.62
CA SER A 100 -7.40 4.75 -22.24
C SER A 100 -6.16 4.78 -23.14
N GLY A 101 -5.17 3.90 -22.87
CA GLY A 101 -3.82 3.98 -23.44
C GLY A 101 -2.82 4.36 -22.36
N PRO A 102 -2.80 5.62 -21.90
CA PRO A 102 -1.87 6.08 -20.86
C PRO A 102 -1.91 5.26 -19.57
N ASP A 103 -3.07 4.74 -19.19
CA ASP A 103 -3.27 3.88 -18.02
C ASP A 103 -2.48 2.55 -18.07
N PHE A 104 -2.02 2.12 -19.24
CA PHE A 104 -1.16 0.94 -19.40
C PHE A 104 0.33 1.25 -19.28
N ALA A 105 0.72 2.51 -19.53
CA ALA A 105 2.10 2.97 -19.51
C ALA A 105 2.54 3.53 -18.15
N VAL A 106 1.62 3.58 -17.19
CA VAL A 106 1.85 4.08 -15.83
C VAL A 106 2.87 3.22 -15.09
N ASP A 107 3.92 3.84 -14.56
CA ASP A 107 4.75 3.25 -13.49
C ASP A 107 3.93 3.23 -12.19
N ARG A 108 3.57 2.04 -11.72
CA ARG A 108 2.84 1.87 -10.45
C ARG A 108 3.74 1.96 -9.23
N GLY A 109 5.05 2.10 -9.42
CA GLY A 109 6.04 2.18 -8.36
C GLY A 109 6.32 0.83 -7.71
N SER A 110 6.92 0.89 -6.53
CA SER A 110 7.19 -0.27 -5.69
C SER A 110 6.14 -0.36 -4.59
N VAL A 111 5.63 -1.57 -4.35
CA VAL A 111 4.72 -1.88 -3.23
C VAL A 111 5.47 -2.11 -1.92
N GLN A 112 6.80 -2.01 -1.91
CA GLN A 112 7.62 -2.26 -0.73
C GLN A 112 7.39 -1.20 0.34
N GLY A 113 7.39 -1.65 1.60
CA GLY A 113 7.59 -0.75 2.73
C GLY A 113 9.01 -0.18 2.73
N PHE A 114 9.26 0.75 3.64
CA PHE A 114 10.59 1.30 3.93
C PHE A 114 11.29 0.50 5.04
N VAL A 115 11.02 -0.81 5.09
CA VAL A 115 11.62 -1.79 5.99
C VAL A 115 12.34 -2.81 5.11
N GLY A 116 13.66 -2.89 5.22
CA GLY A 116 14.49 -3.64 4.29
C GLY A 116 15.60 -2.76 3.72
N PRO A 117 15.52 -2.33 2.44
CA PRO A 117 16.42 -1.30 1.93
C PRO A 117 16.02 0.07 2.47
N ASP A 118 16.96 0.78 3.08
CA ASP A 118 16.78 2.16 3.51
C ASP A 118 16.49 3.08 2.31
N VAL A 119 16.04 4.30 2.57
CA VAL A 119 15.99 5.34 1.54
C VAL A 119 17.42 5.68 1.08
N PRO A 120 17.71 5.70 -0.24
CA PRO A 120 19.03 6.04 -0.73
C PRO A 120 19.59 7.33 -0.13
N TYR A 121 20.86 7.31 0.27
CA TYR A 121 21.53 8.43 0.94
C TYR A 121 21.38 9.75 0.16
N GLU A 122 21.50 9.71 -1.17
CA GLU A 122 21.39 10.90 -2.02
C GLU A 122 19.98 11.51 -2.00
N ILE A 123 18.94 10.71 -1.75
CA ILE A 123 17.57 11.22 -1.55
C ILE A 123 17.46 11.85 -0.17
N THR A 124 17.94 11.16 0.86
CA THR A 124 17.93 11.63 2.25
C THR A 124 18.65 12.98 2.39
N GLU A 125 19.82 13.15 1.77
CA GLU A 125 20.57 14.42 1.81
C GLU A 125 19.87 15.54 1.03
N ARG A 126 19.24 15.25 -0.10
CA ARG A 126 18.44 16.25 -0.83
C ARG A 126 17.26 16.74 0.00
N VAL A 127 16.56 15.84 0.69
CA VAL A 127 15.47 16.20 1.61
C VAL A 127 16.01 16.99 2.79
N ARG A 128 17.14 16.57 3.39
CA ARG A 128 17.80 17.29 4.48
C ARG A 128 18.11 18.73 4.08
N ALA A 129 18.67 18.95 2.89
CA ALA A 129 18.97 20.28 2.39
C ALA A 129 17.72 21.17 2.29
N LEU A 130 16.59 20.61 1.83
CA LEU A 130 15.31 21.32 1.79
C LEU A 130 14.83 21.72 3.19
N VAL A 131 14.90 20.82 4.17
CA VAL A 131 14.49 21.10 5.56
C VAL A 131 15.39 22.16 6.19
N VAL A 132 16.72 22.03 6.04
CA VAL A 132 17.70 22.99 6.58
C VAL A 132 17.48 24.38 6.00
N ALA A 133 17.17 24.50 4.71
CA ALA A 133 16.88 25.78 4.05
C ALA A 133 15.65 26.51 4.61
N GLN A 134 14.78 25.81 5.36
CA GLN A 134 13.61 26.40 6.01
C GLN A 134 13.81 26.70 7.50
N ARG A 135 14.99 26.42 8.07
CA ARG A 135 15.29 26.80 9.45
C ARG A 135 15.24 28.32 9.62
N GLY A 136 14.64 28.77 10.73
CA GLY A 136 14.49 30.19 11.06
C GLY A 136 13.27 30.89 10.44
N ARG A 137 12.41 30.17 9.71
CA ARG A 137 11.11 30.71 9.28
C ARG A 137 10.20 30.90 10.50
N ARG A 138 9.47 32.02 10.53
CA ARG A 138 8.54 32.32 11.62
C ARG A 138 7.21 31.62 11.37
N ARG A 139 6.64 31.06 12.43
CA ARG A 139 5.30 30.46 12.39
C ARG A 139 4.21 31.48 12.06
N GLU A 140 4.40 32.75 12.40
CA GLU A 140 3.44 33.83 12.06
C GLU A 140 3.30 34.00 10.54
N ASP A 141 4.40 33.92 9.81
CA ASP A 141 4.41 33.99 8.34
C ASP A 141 3.95 32.69 7.68
N PHE A 142 4.08 31.58 8.43
CA PHE A 142 3.79 30.23 7.97
C PHE A 142 3.09 29.37 9.03
N PRO A 143 1.82 29.67 9.37
CA PRO A 143 1.09 28.89 10.36
C PRO A 143 0.84 27.44 9.92
N VAL A 144 0.87 26.52 10.89
CA VAL A 144 0.55 25.10 10.76
C VAL A 144 -0.86 24.86 11.31
N HIS A 145 -1.69 24.12 10.58
CA HIS A 145 -3.10 23.84 10.91
C HIS A 145 -3.44 22.36 10.69
N GLY A 146 -4.64 21.96 11.11
CA GLY A 146 -5.20 20.63 10.84
C GLY A 146 -4.37 19.51 11.49
N SER A 147 -4.27 18.37 10.78
CA SER A 147 -3.53 17.18 11.23
C SER A 147 -2.07 17.48 11.58
N PHE A 148 -1.44 18.43 10.88
CA PHE A 148 -0.06 18.81 11.14
C PHE A 148 0.13 19.52 12.47
N ALA A 149 -0.88 20.21 13.00
CA ALA A 149 -0.80 20.89 14.29
C ALA A 149 -0.73 19.92 15.48
N GLU A 150 -1.25 18.69 15.31
CA GLU A 150 -1.13 17.63 16.30
C GLU A 150 0.25 16.95 16.24
N LEU A 151 0.86 16.91 15.05
CA LEU A 151 2.12 16.22 14.80
C LEU A 151 3.35 17.06 15.17
N PHE A 152 3.35 18.35 14.82
CA PHE A 152 4.52 19.23 14.94
C PHE A 152 4.44 20.14 16.16
N ALA A 153 5.61 20.41 16.75
CA ALA A 153 5.74 21.27 17.91
C ALA A 153 5.21 22.69 17.62
N PRO A 154 4.71 23.42 18.64
CA PRO A 154 4.02 24.69 18.45
C PRO A 154 4.83 25.78 17.73
N GLU A 155 6.16 25.70 17.73
CA GLU A 155 7.10 26.63 17.11
C GLU A 155 7.36 26.34 15.62
N VAL A 156 6.99 25.15 15.13
CA VAL A 156 7.29 24.70 13.77
C VAL A 156 6.46 25.49 12.76
N ALA A 157 7.13 25.90 11.68
CA ALA A 157 6.53 26.60 10.55
C ALA A 157 6.09 25.62 9.44
N SER A 158 5.05 25.99 8.69
CA SER A 158 4.45 25.14 7.66
C SER A 158 5.36 24.66 6.52
N PRO A 159 6.51 25.27 6.18
CA PRO A 159 7.45 24.69 5.24
C PRO A 159 7.97 23.31 5.67
N VAL A 160 8.26 23.09 6.95
CA VAL A 160 8.69 21.76 7.44
C VAL A 160 7.55 20.75 7.31
N ALA A 161 6.34 21.16 7.66
CA ALA A 161 5.13 20.34 7.47
C ALA A 161 4.86 20.04 6.00
N ALA A 162 5.15 20.96 5.07
CA ALA A 162 5.01 20.74 3.64
C ALA A 162 6.00 19.68 3.11
N VAL A 163 7.25 19.70 3.57
CA VAL A 163 8.23 18.65 3.23
C VAL A 163 7.76 17.30 3.75
N TRP A 164 7.47 17.19 5.06
CA TRP A 164 6.98 15.95 5.67
C TRP A 164 5.70 15.43 4.99
N GLY A 165 4.72 16.31 4.82
CA GLY A 165 3.44 16.00 4.19
C GLY A 165 3.62 15.49 2.78
N THR A 166 4.55 16.09 2.01
CA THR A 166 4.87 15.62 0.66
C THR A 166 5.51 14.23 0.68
N LEU A 167 6.42 13.95 1.61
CA LEU A 167 7.02 12.62 1.76
C LEU A 167 5.95 11.56 2.07
N MET A 168 5.09 11.84 3.06
CA MET A 168 4.04 10.91 3.50
C MET A 168 2.94 10.75 2.46
N TRP A 169 2.60 11.80 1.73
CA TRP A 169 1.68 11.71 0.61
C TRP A 169 2.30 10.90 -0.52
N CYS A 170 3.57 11.12 -0.89
CA CYS A 170 4.24 10.39 -1.97
C CYS A 170 4.46 8.91 -1.66
N ALA A 171 4.62 8.54 -0.39
CA ALA A 171 4.86 7.16 0.04
C ALA A 171 3.69 6.23 -0.31
N TYR A 172 3.98 5.10 -0.96
CA TYR A 172 2.98 4.04 -1.19
C TYR A 172 2.48 3.44 0.13
N ALA A 173 3.41 2.93 0.94
CA ALA A 173 3.17 2.35 2.25
C ALA A 173 4.17 2.94 3.28
N PRO A 174 3.77 3.96 4.06
CA PRO A 174 4.66 4.65 4.99
C PRO A 174 4.91 3.84 6.28
N ALA A 175 5.41 2.61 6.13
CA ALA A 175 5.98 1.79 7.18
C ALA A 175 7.50 1.83 7.04
N PHE A 176 8.19 2.47 7.99
CA PHE A 176 9.62 2.73 7.92
C PHE A 176 10.40 1.97 8.98
N ASP A 177 11.64 1.59 8.69
CA ASP A 177 12.57 1.10 9.72
C ASP A 177 12.67 2.16 10.84
N GLY A 178 12.70 1.68 12.09
CA GLY A 178 12.81 2.52 13.27
C GLY A 178 14.04 3.43 13.28
N ASN A 179 15.10 3.03 12.57
CA ASN A 179 16.35 3.77 12.42
C ASN A 179 16.46 4.53 11.10
N GLU A 180 15.39 4.65 10.32
CA GLU A 180 15.42 5.32 9.03
C GLU A 180 15.89 6.79 9.20
N VAL A 181 16.96 7.13 8.48
CA VAL A 181 17.61 8.45 8.54
C VAL A 181 16.68 9.52 7.99
N LEU A 182 15.88 9.20 6.98
CA LEU A 182 14.89 10.11 6.41
C LEU A 182 13.91 10.62 7.47
N LEU A 183 13.45 9.76 8.38
CA LEU A 183 12.51 10.16 9.44
C LEU A 183 13.23 10.85 10.59
N SER A 184 14.42 10.37 10.94
CA SER A 184 15.19 10.88 12.09
C SER A 184 15.50 12.37 12.00
N MET A 185 15.67 12.92 10.78
CA MET A 185 15.91 14.36 10.60
C MET A 185 14.74 15.25 11.04
N PHE A 186 13.53 14.69 11.15
CA PHE A 186 12.35 15.43 11.59
C PHE A 186 12.16 15.41 13.10
N GLY A 187 12.94 14.61 13.85
CA GLY A 187 12.74 14.37 15.28
C GLY A 187 12.70 15.66 16.12
N GLU A 188 13.49 16.67 15.77
CA GLU A 188 13.51 17.96 16.48
C GLU A 188 12.23 18.81 16.29
N PHE A 189 11.40 18.51 15.29
CA PHE A 189 10.20 19.27 14.96
C PHE A 189 8.92 18.63 15.51
N LEU A 190 8.97 17.38 15.96
CA LEU A 190 7.76 16.64 16.33
C LEU A 190 7.34 16.95 17.77
N THR A 191 6.04 17.05 18.02
CA THR A 191 5.49 17.24 19.38
C THR A 191 5.75 16.02 20.28
N ARG A 192 5.81 14.83 19.67
CA ARG A 192 6.06 13.56 20.33
C ARG A 192 6.94 12.69 19.43
N PRO A 193 7.73 11.75 20.00
CA PRO A 193 8.40 10.73 19.21
C PRO A 193 7.42 9.99 18.30
N LEU A 194 7.85 9.61 17.10
CA LEU A 194 7.00 8.92 16.13
C LEU A 194 6.48 7.59 16.72
N PRO A 195 5.21 7.24 16.46
CA PRO A 195 4.62 5.99 16.92
C PRO A 195 5.32 4.77 16.28
N GLY A 196 5.36 3.67 17.03
CA GLY A 196 6.01 2.42 16.63
C GLY A 196 6.97 1.88 17.68
N ASP A 197 7.46 0.66 17.50
CA ASP A 197 8.54 0.10 18.31
C ASP A 197 9.91 0.59 17.81
N GLU A 198 11.02 0.11 18.40
CA GLU A 198 12.36 0.44 17.93
C GLU A 198 12.65 -0.06 16.49
N TRP A 199 11.81 -0.93 15.93
CA TRP A 199 12.05 -1.62 14.67
C TRP A 199 11.28 -1.05 13.49
N VAL A 200 10.01 -0.68 13.67
CA VAL A 200 9.19 -0.09 12.60
C VAL A 200 8.31 1.05 13.11
N ARG A 201 8.35 2.16 12.37
CA ARG A 201 7.44 3.30 12.49
C ARG A 201 6.27 3.14 11.54
N TRP A 202 5.07 2.97 12.10
CA TRP A 202 3.81 2.86 11.36
C TRP A 202 3.19 4.24 11.22
N LEU A 203 3.42 4.90 10.09
CA LEU A 203 2.92 6.25 9.86
C LEU A 203 1.62 6.20 9.06
N ALA A 204 0.74 7.17 9.30
CA ALA A 204 -0.43 7.38 8.47
C ALA A 204 -0.04 8.20 7.22
N PRO A 205 -0.58 7.88 6.03
CA PRO A 205 -0.37 8.70 4.86
C PRO A 205 -1.05 10.06 5.05
N VAL A 206 -0.37 11.12 4.65
CA VAL A 206 -0.94 12.47 4.65
C VAL A 206 -1.87 12.59 3.43
N PRO A 207 -3.16 12.96 3.61
CA PRO A 207 -4.07 13.18 2.50
C PRO A 207 -3.67 14.41 1.68
N LEU A 208 -4.03 14.43 0.40
CA LEU A 208 -3.77 15.58 -0.46
C LEU A 208 -4.40 16.87 0.08
N ASP A 209 -5.54 16.74 0.75
CA ASP A 209 -6.32 17.84 1.31
C ASP A 209 -5.51 18.63 2.37
N ASP A 210 -4.66 17.96 3.14
CA ASP A 210 -3.79 18.62 4.12
C ASP A 210 -2.70 19.47 3.45
N LEU A 211 -2.14 19.00 2.33
CA LEU A 211 -1.20 19.79 1.53
C LEU A 211 -1.89 20.99 0.88
N ILE A 212 -3.10 20.80 0.37
CA ILE A 212 -3.91 21.87 -0.20
C ILE A 212 -4.24 22.91 0.86
N ALA A 213 -4.59 22.50 2.07
CA ALA A 213 -4.91 23.41 3.17
C ALA A 213 -3.73 24.35 3.50
N LEU A 214 -2.48 23.87 3.43
CA LEU A 214 -1.29 24.71 3.62
C LEU A 214 -1.20 25.83 2.57
N TYR A 215 -1.52 25.53 1.31
CA TYR A 215 -1.54 26.53 0.23
C TYR A 215 -2.76 27.45 0.33
N GLY A 216 -3.94 26.86 0.45
CA GLY A 216 -5.23 27.54 0.43
C GLY A 216 -5.37 28.54 1.58
N GLU A 217 -4.88 28.19 2.77
CA GLU A 217 -4.88 29.11 3.90
C GLU A 217 -4.06 30.36 3.58
N ARG A 218 -2.82 30.21 3.07
CA ARG A 218 -1.95 31.38 2.79
C ARG A 218 -2.58 32.31 1.78
N VAL A 219 -3.24 31.75 0.75
CA VAL A 219 -3.95 32.55 -0.25
C VAL A 219 -5.12 33.32 0.39
N ARG A 220 -5.96 32.65 1.18
CA ARG A 220 -7.11 33.27 1.85
C ARG A 220 -6.71 34.32 2.89
N ALA A 221 -5.54 34.17 3.50
CA ALA A 221 -4.94 35.15 4.40
C ALA A 221 -4.34 36.38 3.68
N GLY A 222 -4.42 36.46 2.35
CA GLY A 222 -3.85 37.57 1.58
C GLY A 222 -2.34 37.46 1.34
N HIS A 223 -1.76 36.27 1.54
CA HIS A 223 -0.33 35.99 1.35
C HIS A 223 -0.07 34.96 0.22
N PRO A 224 -0.53 35.20 -1.02
CA PRO A 224 -0.42 34.23 -2.12
C PRO A 224 1.04 33.89 -2.47
N GLU A 225 1.99 34.80 -2.28
CA GLU A 225 3.42 34.54 -2.48
C GLU A 225 3.99 33.55 -1.45
N ALA A 226 3.47 33.55 -0.21
CA ALA A 226 3.82 32.52 0.79
C ALA A 226 3.24 31.16 0.41
N GLY A 227 2.00 31.13 -0.10
CA GLY A 227 1.38 29.93 -0.66
C GLY A 227 2.19 29.37 -1.84
N LEU A 228 2.62 30.22 -2.77
CA LEU A 228 3.45 29.84 -3.91
C LEU A 228 4.78 29.20 -3.46
N ARG A 229 5.41 29.73 -2.41
CA ARG A 229 6.64 29.14 -1.83
C ARG A 229 6.41 27.75 -1.25
N LEU A 230 5.26 27.52 -0.59
CA LEU A 230 4.92 26.18 -0.07
C LEU A 230 4.72 25.19 -1.22
N VAL A 231 4.02 25.60 -2.28
CA VAL A 231 3.80 24.78 -3.47
C VAL A 231 5.11 24.46 -4.20
N ALA A 232 6.02 25.43 -4.30
CA ALA A 232 7.36 25.19 -4.85
C ALA A 232 8.14 24.17 -4.00
N LEU A 233 8.10 24.30 -2.67
CA LEU A 233 8.74 23.36 -1.75
C LEU A 233 8.15 21.94 -1.84
N MET A 234 6.83 21.81 -2.02
CA MET A 234 6.18 20.53 -2.28
C MET A 234 6.69 19.91 -3.59
N ALA A 235 6.77 20.69 -4.67
CA ALA A 235 7.29 20.22 -5.95
C ALA A 235 8.77 19.80 -5.87
N ASP A 236 9.60 20.59 -5.18
CA ASP A 236 11.03 20.30 -4.97
C ASP A 236 11.22 19.03 -4.11
N THR A 237 10.38 18.84 -3.09
CA THR A 237 10.40 17.63 -2.25
C THR A 237 10.01 16.39 -3.06
N ALA A 238 8.93 16.47 -3.85
CA ALA A 238 8.54 15.38 -4.75
C ALA A 238 9.66 15.05 -5.75
N GLN A 239 10.26 16.07 -6.35
CA GLN A 239 11.39 15.90 -7.27
C GLN A 239 12.62 15.27 -6.59
N ALA A 240 12.89 15.58 -5.32
CA ALA A 240 13.98 14.99 -4.55
C ALA A 240 13.81 13.47 -4.39
N VAL A 241 12.59 12.99 -4.11
CA VAL A 241 12.32 11.58 -3.86
C VAL A 241 11.97 10.75 -5.11
N ARG A 242 11.72 11.40 -6.25
CA ARG A 242 11.31 10.76 -7.53
C ARG A 242 12.19 9.58 -7.96
N GLY A 243 13.47 9.57 -7.59
CA GLY A 243 14.41 8.51 -7.92
C GLY A 243 14.02 7.14 -7.35
N ASP A 244 13.37 7.10 -6.18
CA ASP A 244 12.96 5.89 -5.50
C ASP A 244 11.56 5.45 -5.93
N ARG A 245 11.44 4.19 -6.33
CA ARG A 245 10.19 3.60 -6.84
C ARG A 245 9.05 3.62 -5.82
N ARG A 246 9.34 3.66 -4.51
CA ARG A 246 8.34 3.70 -3.44
C ARG A 246 7.61 5.06 -3.34
N PHE A 247 8.23 6.12 -3.86
CA PHE A 247 7.65 7.48 -3.92
C PHE A 247 7.22 7.89 -5.32
N ARG A 248 7.84 7.30 -6.35
CA ARG A 248 7.82 7.80 -7.72
C ARG A 248 6.43 8.12 -8.31
N PRO A 249 5.40 7.27 -8.22
CA PRO A 249 4.14 7.53 -8.93
C PRO A 249 3.50 8.87 -8.53
N ARG A 250 3.48 9.15 -7.23
CA ARG A 250 2.97 10.41 -6.68
C ARG A 250 3.97 11.55 -6.82
N ALA A 251 5.26 11.27 -6.69
CA ALA A 251 6.32 12.25 -6.91
C ALA A 251 6.39 12.80 -8.34
N GLU A 252 5.99 12.01 -9.34
CA GLU A 252 5.84 12.47 -10.73
C GLU A 252 4.53 13.23 -10.95
N ALA A 253 3.47 12.85 -10.24
CA ALA A 253 2.16 13.47 -10.35
C ALA A 253 2.12 14.89 -9.74
N LEU A 254 2.72 15.11 -8.57
CA LEU A 254 2.61 16.39 -7.85
C LEU A 254 3.13 17.60 -8.64
N PRO A 255 4.33 17.55 -9.27
CA PRO A 255 4.78 18.66 -10.12
C PRO A 255 3.81 18.95 -11.27
N ALA A 256 3.17 17.93 -11.86
CA ALA A 256 2.18 18.13 -12.92
C ALA A 256 0.92 18.85 -12.40
N MET A 257 0.46 18.51 -11.20
CA MET A 257 -0.70 19.16 -10.56
C MET A 257 -0.47 20.65 -10.33
N VAL A 258 0.72 20.99 -9.85
CA VAL A 258 1.03 22.36 -9.38
C VAL A 258 1.75 23.23 -10.41
N ALA A 259 2.17 22.67 -11.56
CA ALA A 259 2.86 23.42 -12.60
C ALA A 259 2.13 24.70 -13.06
N PRO A 260 0.80 24.75 -13.22
CA PRO A 260 0.09 25.98 -13.56
C PRO A 260 0.19 27.08 -12.48
N ILE A 261 0.25 26.70 -11.19
CA ILE A 261 0.46 27.63 -10.08
C ILE A 261 1.85 28.23 -10.18
N LEU A 262 2.87 27.36 -10.34
CA LEU A 262 4.26 27.77 -10.41
C LEU A 262 4.56 28.68 -11.62
N ARG A 263 3.87 28.44 -12.74
CA ARG A 263 3.95 29.29 -13.94
C ARG A 263 3.06 30.53 -13.88
N ARG A 264 2.22 30.68 -12.84
CA ARG A 264 1.22 31.77 -12.70
C ARG A 264 0.24 31.83 -13.88
N THR A 265 -0.10 30.68 -14.45
CA THR A 265 -1.01 30.55 -15.60
C THR A 265 -2.34 29.90 -15.22
N GLY A 266 -2.53 29.49 -13.96
CA GLY A 266 -3.70 28.78 -13.48
C GLY A 266 -4.69 29.67 -12.69
N GLU A 267 -5.91 29.17 -12.52
CA GLU A 267 -6.97 29.82 -11.72
C GLU A 267 -6.92 29.45 -10.23
N ASP A 268 -5.84 28.80 -9.79
CA ASP A 268 -5.70 28.21 -8.46
C ASP A 268 -5.84 29.22 -7.32
N VAL A 269 -5.43 30.47 -7.53
CA VAL A 269 -5.64 31.55 -6.55
C VAL A 269 -7.13 31.82 -6.38
N SER A 270 -7.88 31.95 -7.48
CA SER A 270 -9.33 32.15 -7.45
C SER A 270 -10.04 30.93 -6.86
N ALA A 271 -9.56 29.72 -7.16
CA ALA A 271 -10.07 28.49 -6.58
C ALA A 271 -9.85 28.43 -5.06
N ALA A 272 -8.66 28.80 -4.57
CA ALA A 272 -8.35 28.82 -3.15
C ALA A 272 -9.26 29.77 -2.34
N HIS A 273 -9.71 30.88 -2.95
CA HIS A 273 -10.72 31.76 -2.35
C HIS A 273 -12.12 31.11 -2.29
N ARG A 274 -12.44 30.20 -3.22
CA ARG A 274 -13.70 29.44 -3.21
C ARG A 274 -13.69 28.25 -2.25
N GLY A 275 -12.50 27.73 -1.93
CA GLY A 275 -12.31 26.67 -0.93
C GLY A 275 -11.32 25.59 -1.37
N ASP A 276 -10.91 24.75 -0.42
CA ASP A 276 -9.89 23.72 -0.67
C ASP A 276 -10.39 22.61 -1.60
N ASP A 277 -11.70 22.29 -1.59
CA ASP A 277 -12.31 21.33 -2.52
C ASP A 277 -12.19 21.75 -3.99
N GLU A 278 -12.22 23.05 -4.26
CA GLU A 278 -12.06 23.59 -5.62
C GLU A 278 -10.61 23.41 -6.09
N VAL A 279 -9.65 23.74 -5.22
CA VAL A 279 -8.22 23.53 -5.49
C VAL A 279 -7.95 22.05 -5.73
N ARG A 280 -8.51 21.18 -4.88
CA ARG A 280 -8.42 19.73 -5.01
C ARG A 280 -8.90 19.23 -6.36
N ARG A 281 -10.07 19.68 -6.81
CA ARG A 281 -10.62 19.30 -8.11
C ARG A 281 -9.70 19.71 -9.26
N LEU A 282 -9.15 20.92 -9.21
CA LEU A 282 -8.21 21.42 -10.22
C LEU A 282 -6.88 20.66 -10.22
N TRP A 283 -6.35 20.30 -9.05
CA TRP A 283 -5.10 19.55 -8.95
C TRP A 283 -5.30 18.13 -9.49
N LEU A 284 -6.36 17.44 -9.06
CA LEU A 284 -6.66 16.09 -9.52
C LEU A 284 -6.99 16.04 -11.02
N SER A 285 -7.58 17.08 -11.61
CA SER A 285 -7.82 17.11 -13.07
C SER A 285 -6.55 17.17 -13.91
N ARG A 286 -5.41 17.53 -13.31
CA ARG A 286 -4.08 17.60 -13.94
C ARG A 286 -3.22 16.37 -13.63
N CYS A 287 -3.70 15.50 -12.76
CA CYS A 287 -2.99 14.34 -12.26
C CYS A 287 -3.14 13.14 -13.22
N PRO A 288 -2.12 12.28 -13.36
CA PRO A 288 -2.31 10.97 -13.98
C PRO A 288 -3.46 10.19 -13.32
N VAL A 289 -4.28 9.51 -14.13
CA VAL A 289 -5.54 8.88 -13.71
C VAL A 289 -5.37 7.93 -12.52
N HIS A 290 -4.32 7.11 -12.51
CA HIS A 290 -4.10 6.11 -11.46
C HIS A 290 -3.84 6.74 -10.06
N VAL A 291 -3.10 7.86 -9.99
CA VAL A 291 -2.92 8.59 -8.73
C VAL A 291 -4.20 9.33 -8.36
N ALA A 292 -4.91 9.88 -9.35
CA ALA A 292 -6.16 10.59 -9.13
C ALA A 292 -7.23 9.66 -8.53
N LEU A 293 -7.35 8.42 -9.02
CA LEU A 293 -8.29 7.41 -8.51
C LEU A 293 -8.04 7.07 -7.04
N ALA A 294 -6.77 6.89 -6.66
CA ALA A 294 -6.42 6.60 -5.26
C ALA A 294 -6.77 7.73 -4.29
N GLU A 295 -6.98 8.95 -4.79
CA GLU A 295 -7.44 10.09 -4.00
C GLU A 295 -8.94 10.37 -4.15
N SER A 296 -9.57 10.08 -5.29
CA SER A 296 -10.98 10.36 -5.52
C SER A 296 -11.93 9.26 -5.04
N SER A 297 -11.47 8.01 -4.92
CA SER A 297 -12.30 6.85 -4.57
C SER A 297 -11.60 5.94 -3.57
N PRO A 298 -12.00 5.98 -2.27
CA PRO A 298 -11.46 5.07 -1.25
C PRO A 298 -11.65 3.59 -1.59
N GLY A 299 -12.75 3.25 -2.27
CA GLY A 299 -13.05 1.89 -2.66
C GLY A 299 -12.16 1.37 -3.79
N ASP A 300 -11.92 2.18 -4.82
CA ASP A 300 -10.97 1.81 -5.88
C ASP A 300 -9.56 1.68 -5.29
N ARG A 301 -9.15 2.60 -4.40
CA ARG A 301 -7.87 2.48 -3.68
C ARG A 301 -7.76 1.15 -2.94
N PHE A 302 -8.81 0.74 -2.23
CA PHE A 302 -8.84 -0.54 -1.51
C PHE A 302 -8.72 -1.73 -2.47
N GLN A 303 -9.48 -1.74 -3.56
CA GLN A 303 -9.39 -2.81 -4.57
C GLN A 303 -7.99 -2.93 -5.16
N HIS A 304 -7.36 -1.81 -5.51
CA HIS A 304 -6.00 -1.80 -6.06
C HIS A 304 -4.96 -2.29 -5.04
N ALA A 305 -5.04 -1.84 -3.79
CA ALA A 305 -4.14 -2.29 -2.73
C ALA A 305 -4.29 -3.79 -2.45
N LEU A 306 -5.53 -4.30 -2.41
CA LEU A 306 -5.80 -5.73 -2.24
C LEU A 306 -5.29 -6.55 -3.42
N TYR A 307 -5.40 -6.04 -4.65
CA TYR A 307 -4.82 -6.66 -5.82
C TYR A 307 -3.29 -6.76 -5.69
N ASP A 308 -2.63 -5.69 -5.26
CA ASP A 308 -1.18 -5.65 -5.02
C ASP A 308 -0.76 -6.64 -3.91
N LEU A 309 -1.58 -6.82 -2.86
CA LEU A 309 -1.35 -7.82 -1.82
C LEU A 309 -1.38 -9.24 -2.38
N VAL A 310 -2.35 -9.57 -3.23
CA VAL A 310 -2.42 -10.88 -3.87
C VAL A 310 -1.23 -11.10 -4.81
N GLU A 311 -0.82 -10.09 -5.58
CA GLU A 311 0.39 -10.17 -6.40
C GLU A 311 1.65 -10.39 -5.56
N ALA A 312 1.78 -9.72 -4.41
CA ALA A 312 2.88 -9.93 -3.46
C ALA A 312 2.89 -11.35 -2.86
N LEU A 313 1.73 -12.02 -2.80
CA LEU A 313 1.57 -13.40 -2.35
C LEU A 313 1.74 -14.45 -3.46
N ALA A 314 2.02 -14.04 -4.70
CA ALA A 314 2.11 -14.96 -5.85
C ALA A 314 3.16 -16.08 -5.67
N PHE A 315 4.18 -15.87 -4.82
CA PHE A 315 5.17 -16.89 -4.47
C PHE A 315 4.59 -18.13 -3.77
N LEU A 316 3.34 -18.06 -3.29
CA LEU A 316 2.63 -19.18 -2.67
C LEU A 316 2.04 -20.16 -3.68
N ALA A 317 1.76 -19.71 -4.91
CA ALA A 317 1.13 -20.56 -5.92
C ALA A 317 1.98 -21.81 -6.24
N PRO A 318 3.31 -21.74 -6.42
CA PRO A 318 4.15 -22.94 -6.57
C PRO A 318 4.16 -23.87 -5.35
N LYS A 319 3.77 -23.38 -4.16
CA LYS A 319 3.64 -24.16 -2.92
C LYS A 319 2.26 -24.82 -2.77
N GLY A 320 1.37 -24.66 -3.76
CA GLY A 320 0.02 -25.23 -3.76
C GLY A 320 -1.02 -24.43 -2.96
N ALA A 321 -0.68 -23.22 -2.51
CA ALA A 321 -1.63 -22.34 -1.83
C ALA A 321 -2.12 -21.25 -2.79
N ASP A 322 -3.43 -21.00 -2.80
CA ASP A 322 -4.03 -19.93 -3.59
C ASP A 322 -3.74 -18.55 -2.94
N PRO A 323 -3.02 -17.64 -3.62
CA PRO A 323 -2.73 -16.30 -3.12
C PRO A 323 -3.99 -15.49 -2.78
N ARG A 324 -5.11 -15.69 -3.49
CA ARG A 324 -6.36 -14.97 -3.25
C ARG A 324 -7.01 -15.41 -1.93
N ALA A 325 -7.14 -16.71 -1.72
CA ALA A 325 -7.59 -17.28 -0.45
C ALA A 325 -6.74 -16.81 0.75
N VAL A 326 -5.41 -16.79 0.60
CA VAL A 326 -4.51 -16.33 1.65
C VAL A 326 -4.68 -14.83 1.91
N ALA A 327 -4.75 -13.99 0.86
CA ALA A 327 -4.98 -12.55 1.02
C ALA A 327 -6.30 -12.24 1.74
N GLY A 328 -7.38 -12.91 1.34
CA GLY A 328 -8.69 -12.78 2.01
C GLY A 328 -8.63 -13.19 3.49
N SER A 329 -7.87 -14.23 3.82
CA SER A 329 -7.66 -14.65 5.21
C SER A 329 -6.84 -13.65 6.02
N LEU A 330 -5.77 -13.10 5.47
CA LEU A 330 -4.94 -12.08 6.13
C LEU A 330 -5.72 -10.77 6.35
N LEU A 331 -6.52 -10.35 5.36
CA LEU A 331 -7.45 -9.24 5.53
C LEU A 331 -8.46 -9.52 6.67
N ALA A 332 -9.01 -10.74 6.72
CA ALA A 332 -9.91 -11.15 7.80
C ALA A 332 -9.22 -11.08 9.18
N ALA A 333 -7.95 -11.46 9.28
CA ALA A 333 -7.17 -11.38 10.51
C ALA A 333 -7.03 -9.92 10.99
N ASP A 334 -6.68 -9.00 10.09
CA ASP A 334 -6.52 -7.58 10.42
C ASP A 334 -7.85 -6.93 10.81
N VAL A 335 -8.93 -7.22 10.07
CA VAL A 335 -10.29 -6.72 10.37
C VAL A 335 -10.78 -7.27 11.70
N ALA A 336 -10.61 -8.57 11.97
CA ALA A 336 -11.02 -9.19 13.23
C ALA A 336 -10.24 -8.67 14.43
N ALA A 337 -8.95 -8.38 14.26
CA ALA A 337 -8.10 -7.88 15.34
C ALA A 337 -8.39 -6.40 15.67
N HIS A 338 -8.69 -5.57 14.67
CA HIS A 338 -8.75 -4.11 14.82
C HIS A 338 -10.17 -3.55 14.81
N ALA A 339 -11.02 -3.95 13.85
CA ALA A 339 -12.37 -3.41 13.72
C ALA A 339 -13.34 -4.43 13.05
N PRO A 340 -13.86 -5.42 13.78
CA PRO A 340 -14.69 -6.49 13.20
C PRO A 340 -15.92 -5.99 12.43
N ARG A 341 -16.51 -4.87 12.87
CA ARG A 341 -17.68 -4.24 12.23
C ARG A 341 -17.36 -3.56 10.89
N ALA A 342 -16.08 -3.37 10.57
CA ALA A 342 -15.67 -2.75 9.32
C ALA A 342 -15.93 -3.66 8.10
N ALA A 343 -16.08 -4.98 8.31
CA ALA A 343 -16.29 -5.97 7.25
C ALA A 343 -17.49 -5.64 6.34
N ASP A 344 -18.59 -5.13 6.91
CA ASP A 344 -19.81 -4.79 6.17
C ASP A 344 -19.55 -3.72 5.09
N GLY A 345 -18.66 -2.78 5.38
CA GLY A 345 -18.25 -1.74 4.42
C GLY A 345 -17.32 -2.25 3.32
N LEU A 346 -16.69 -3.41 3.50
CA LEU A 346 -15.73 -3.99 2.55
C LEU A 346 -16.42 -4.89 1.51
N TYR A 347 -17.47 -5.61 1.90
CA TYR A 347 -18.12 -6.58 1.01
C TYR A 347 -18.53 -6.05 -0.38
N PRO A 348 -19.05 -4.82 -0.52
CA PRO A 348 -19.41 -4.27 -1.84
C PRO A 348 -18.22 -4.07 -2.79
N TRP A 349 -17.00 -4.03 -2.26
CA TRP A 349 -15.78 -3.77 -3.01
C TRP A 349 -14.99 -5.04 -3.34
N LEU A 350 -15.39 -6.18 -2.80
CA LEU A 350 -14.75 -7.47 -3.05
C LEU A 350 -15.45 -8.22 -4.18
N ASP A 351 -14.67 -8.94 -4.99
CA ASP A 351 -15.21 -9.91 -5.93
C ASP A 351 -15.91 -11.06 -5.18
N PRO A 352 -16.81 -11.82 -5.83
CA PRO A 352 -17.62 -12.85 -5.17
C PRO A 352 -16.83 -13.85 -4.32
N GLU A 353 -15.64 -14.23 -4.76
CA GLU A 353 -14.81 -15.23 -4.09
C GLU A 353 -14.13 -14.64 -2.86
N LEU A 354 -13.45 -13.49 -2.99
CA LEU A 354 -12.85 -12.81 -1.84
C LEU A 354 -13.91 -12.39 -0.81
N ARG A 355 -15.10 -11.97 -1.27
CA ARG A 355 -16.25 -11.67 -0.41
C ARG A 355 -16.67 -12.90 0.39
N HIS A 356 -16.80 -14.05 -0.27
CA HIS A 356 -17.14 -15.32 0.37
C HIS A 356 -16.06 -15.74 1.37
N ILE A 357 -14.79 -15.73 0.98
CA ILE A 357 -13.64 -16.06 1.85
C ILE A 357 -13.65 -15.18 3.11
N LEU A 358 -13.74 -13.86 2.95
CA LEU A 358 -13.77 -12.94 4.08
C LEU A 358 -14.92 -13.28 5.04
N HIS A 359 -16.12 -13.53 4.50
CA HIS A 359 -17.29 -13.88 5.30
C HIS A 359 -17.13 -15.19 6.07
N VAL A 360 -16.74 -16.28 5.42
CA VAL A 360 -16.63 -17.60 6.08
C VAL A 360 -15.48 -17.61 7.09
N VAL A 361 -14.35 -16.98 6.77
CA VAL A 361 -13.22 -16.89 7.68
C VAL A 361 -13.59 -16.08 8.93
N LEU A 362 -14.34 -14.99 8.80
CA LEU A 362 -14.78 -14.20 9.96
C LEU A 362 -15.85 -14.92 10.81
N THR A 363 -16.74 -15.69 10.19
CA THR A 363 -17.88 -16.32 10.89
C THR A 363 -17.59 -17.70 11.48
N ASP A 364 -16.67 -18.46 10.89
CA ASP A 364 -16.29 -19.80 11.36
C ASP A 364 -14.88 -19.79 11.99
N PRO A 365 -14.76 -19.88 13.33
CA PRO A 365 -13.48 -20.00 14.03
C PRO A 365 -12.69 -21.27 13.69
N GLY A 366 -13.35 -22.34 13.23
CA GLY A 366 -12.73 -23.60 12.82
C GLY A 366 -12.25 -23.60 11.37
N HIS A 367 -12.48 -22.52 10.61
CA HIS A 367 -12.19 -22.48 9.19
C HIS A 367 -10.68 -22.67 8.92
N PRO A 368 -10.27 -23.59 8.01
CA PRO A 368 -8.86 -23.91 7.77
C PRO A 368 -7.98 -22.70 7.40
N LEU A 369 -8.55 -21.72 6.70
CA LEU A 369 -7.82 -20.50 6.33
C LEU A 369 -7.42 -19.64 7.53
N ARG A 370 -8.04 -19.79 8.72
CA ARG A 370 -7.52 -19.14 9.95
C ARG A 370 -6.15 -19.68 10.35
N GLY A 371 -5.74 -20.82 9.81
CA GLY A 371 -4.36 -21.32 9.92
C GLY A 371 -3.32 -20.37 9.34
N CYS A 372 -3.72 -19.45 8.44
CA CYS A 372 -2.90 -18.37 7.88
C CYS A 372 -2.72 -17.17 8.81
N TRP A 373 -3.54 -17.04 9.87
CA TRP A 373 -3.52 -15.85 10.72
C TRP A 373 -2.20 -15.75 11.50
N PRO A 374 -1.70 -14.52 11.72
CA PRO A 374 -0.60 -14.29 12.64
C PRO A 374 -0.93 -14.85 14.03
N ARG A 375 0.02 -15.57 14.63
CA ARG A 375 -0.14 -16.11 16.00
C ARG A 375 0.69 -15.29 16.97
N SER A 376 0.14 -14.94 18.12
CA SER A 376 0.95 -14.40 19.22
C SER A 376 2.02 -15.42 19.60
N GLY A 377 3.27 -14.99 19.68
CA GLY A 377 4.40 -15.81 20.09
C GLY A 377 4.33 -16.22 21.56
N GLY A 378 3.35 -17.05 21.92
CA GLY A 378 3.46 -17.92 23.09
C GLY A 378 4.38 -19.08 22.73
N ALA A 379 5.28 -19.43 23.65
CA ALA A 379 6.29 -20.47 23.52
C ALA A 379 5.88 -21.60 22.58
N ALA A 380 6.79 -21.96 21.65
CA ALA A 380 6.72 -23.13 20.81
C ALA A 380 5.95 -24.24 21.54
N SER A 381 4.82 -24.65 20.97
CA SER A 381 4.08 -25.81 21.44
C SER A 381 5.05 -26.99 21.40
N SER A 382 5.66 -27.28 22.54
CA SER A 382 6.35 -28.53 22.76
C SER A 382 5.34 -29.61 22.43
N ALA A 383 5.71 -30.45 21.46
CA ALA A 383 5.00 -31.66 21.15
C ALA A 383 4.72 -32.40 22.46
N SER A 384 3.47 -32.45 22.89
CA SER A 384 3.04 -33.35 23.95
C SER A 384 2.61 -34.64 23.27
N SER A 385 3.58 -35.52 23.10
CA SER A 385 3.34 -36.96 23.06
C SER A 385 2.54 -37.34 24.32
N ALA A 386 1.45 -38.06 24.09
CA ALA A 386 0.66 -38.65 25.14
C ALA A 386 1.46 -39.72 25.89
N SER A 387 1.48 -39.67 27.22
CA SER A 387 1.20 -40.82 28.09
C SER A 387 1.00 -40.43 29.56
N PRO A 388 0.21 -41.20 30.33
CA PRO A 388 -0.36 -40.77 31.60
C PRO A 388 0.37 -41.33 32.82
N ALA A 389 0.17 -40.64 33.95
CA ALA A 389 0.13 -41.12 35.35
C ALA A 389 1.05 -40.33 36.31
N GLY A 390 0.49 -39.93 37.46
CA GLY A 390 1.28 -39.52 38.62
C GLY A 390 0.68 -38.39 39.45
N SER A 391 -0.18 -38.78 40.39
CA SER A 391 -0.79 -38.01 41.50
C SER A 391 0.09 -36.98 42.25
N GLY A 392 -0.55 -35.87 42.62
CA GLY A 392 -0.54 -35.36 44.00
C GLY A 392 0.35 -34.15 44.32
N GLY A 393 -0.27 -33.00 44.59
CA GLY A 393 0.39 -31.87 45.25
C GLY A 393 -0.38 -30.56 45.12
N PHE A 394 -1.20 -30.22 46.13
CA PHE A 394 -1.81 -28.90 46.26
C PHE A 394 -0.72 -27.86 46.58
N SER A 395 -0.49 -26.93 45.65
CA SER A 395 0.26 -25.70 45.91
C SER A 395 -0.58 -24.51 45.48
N THR A 396 -1.05 -23.75 46.47
CA THR A 396 -1.63 -22.41 46.32
C THR A 396 -0.52 -21.45 45.93
N GLY A 397 -0.36 -21.22 44.63
CA GLY A 397 0.58 -20.24 44.08
C GLY A 397 -0.18 -19.23 43.23
N SER A 398 -0.10 -17.96 43.62
CA SER A 398 -0.61 -16.81 42.90
C SER A 398 -0.33 -16.92 41.40
N SER A 399 -1.38 -16.82 40.57
CA SER A 399 -1.22 -16.79 39.11
C SER A 399 -0.19 -15.72 38.74
N PRO A 400 0.93 -16.08 38.09
CA PRO A 400 1.77 -15.07 37.46
C PRO A 400 0.92 -14.38 36.39
N ALA A 401 1.01 -13.05 36.33
CA ALA A 401 0.42 -12.28 35.25
C ALA A 401 0.81 -12.94 33.90
N PRO A 402 -0.11 -13.04 32.93
CA PRO A 402 0.20 -13.62 31.65
C PRO A 402 1.47 -12.95 31.11
N PRO A 403 2.44 -13.72 30.59
CA PRO A 403 3.62 -13.12 29.97
C PRO A 403 3.14 -12.14 28.89
N PRO A 404 3.85 -11.02 28.68
CA PRO A 404 3.52 -10.11 27.60
C PRO A 404 3.40 -10.93 26.32
N ALA A 405 2.27 -10.80 25.62
CA ALA A 405 2.03 -11.54 24.39
C ALA A 405 3.24 -11.33 23.47
N GLY A 406 3.96 -12.42 23.18
CA GLY A 406 5.11 -12.34 22.30
C GLY A 406 4.70 -11.78 20.94
N PRO A 407 5.65 -11.23 20.17
CA PRO A 407 5.36 -10.63 18.87
C PRO A 407 4.57 -11.60 18.00
N ALA A 408 3.61 -11.08 17.23
CA ALA A 408 2.87 -11.90 16.30
C ALA A 408 3.83 -12.48 15.25
N VAL A 409 3.70 -13.76 14.92
CA VAL A 409 4.55 -14.45 13.94
C VAL A 409 3.66 -15.06 12.86
N LEU A 410 4.08 -14.86 11.60
CA LEU A 410 3.43 -15.49 10.47
C LEU A 410 3.71 -17.01 10.43
N PRO A 411 2.71 -17.83 10.08
CA PRO A 411 2.92 -19.25 9.82
C PRO A 411 4.04 -19.50 8.81
N SER A 412 4.87 -20.52 9.06
CA SER A 412 6.03 -20.86 8.21
C SER A 412 5.69 -21.14 6.75
N ALA A 413 4.48 -21.64 6.47
CA ALA A 413 4.01 -21.84 5.09
C ALA A 413 3.91 -20.52 4.29
N LEU A 414 3.64 -19.40 4.98
CA LEU A 414 3.46 -18.08 4.37
C LEU A 414 4.76 -17.29 4.24
N HIS A 415 5.89 -17.92 4.57
CA HIS A 415 7.19 -17.29 4.57
C HIS A 415 7.62 -16.88 3.15
N PRO A 416 7.89 -15.58 2.91
CA PRO A 416 8.45 -15.10 1.65
C PRO A 416 9.81 -15.77 1.35
N PRO A 417 10.15 -15.95 0.06
CA PRO A 417 11.39 -16.62 -0.34
C PRO A 417 12.65 -15.78 -0.08
N ASP A 418 12.52 -14.46 -0.06
CA ASP A 418 13.63 -13.52 0.10
C ASP A 418 13.17 -12.21 0.75
N ARG A 419 14.15 -11.38 1.15
CA ARG A 419 13.94 -10.09 1.80
C ARG A 419 13.13 -9.11 0.95
N ALA A 420 13.32 -9.11 -0.37
CA ALA A 420 12.61 -8.20 -1.26
C ALA A 420 11.12 -8.54 -1.35
N SER A 421 10.80 -9.83 -1.39
CA SER A 421 9.44 -10.37 -1.34
C SER A 421 8.80 -10.12 0.02
N ALA A 422 9.57 -10.23 1.11
CA ALA A 422 9.09 -9.88 2.44
C ALA A 422 8.78 -8.39 2.60
N ALA A 423 9.64 -7.50 2.09
CA ALA A 423 9.41 -6.06 2.09
C ALA A 423 8.20 -5.67 1.20
N ALA A 424 8.02 -6.34 0.07
CA ALA A 424 6.88 -6.15 -0.82
C ALA A 424 5.56 -6.60 -0.16
N LEU A 425 5.57 -7.78 0.48
CA LEU A 425 4.42 -8.28 1.21
C LEU A 425 4.06 -7.39 2.40
N LEU A 426 5.05 -6.90 3.15
CA LEU A 426 4.82 -5.95 4.26
C LEU A 426 4.17 -4.67 3.77
N GLY A 427 4.73 -4.07 2.71
CA GLY A 427 4.21 -2.81 2.17
C GLY A 427 2.82 -2.98 1.56
N ALA A 428 2.56 -4.05 0.81
CA ALA A 428 1.24 -4.33 0.26
C ALA A 428 0.19 -4.65 1.34
N ALA A 429 0.56 -5.40 2.38
CA ALA A 429 -0.32 -5.66 3.53
C ALA A 429 -0.65 -4.37 4.29
N TYR A 430 0.37 -3.54 4.57
CA TYR A 430 0.16 -2.25 5.25
C TYR A 430 -0.66 -1.28 4.41
N ALA A 431 -0.41 -1.18 3.09
CA ALA A 431 -1.19 -0.35 2.18
C ALA A 431 -2.65 -0.80 2.09
N THR A 432 -2.91 -2.12 2.07
CA THR A 432 -4.26 -2.69 2.14
C THR A 432 -4.94 -2.30 3.45
N GLY A 433 -4.21 -2.41 4.57
CA GLY A 433 -4.59 -1.93 5.89
C GLY A 433 -5.09 -0.48 5.90
N LEU A 434 -4.23 0.42 5.43
CA LEU A 434 -4.52 1.84 5.31
C LEU A 434 -5.73 2.12 4.40
N ALA A 435 -5.86 1.38 3.31
CA ALA A 435 -6.94 1.58 2.35
C ALA A 435 -8.31 1.16 2.92
N TRP A 436 -8.39 0.04 3.63
CA TRP A 436 -9.66 -0.38 4.24
C TRP A 436 -10.05 0.50 5.43
N CYS A 437 -9.08 0.99 6.21
CA CYS A 437 -9.33 2.00 7.24
C CYS A 437 -9.93 3.28 6.63
N ARG A 438 -9.33 3.81 5.56
CA ARG A 438 -9.86 4.99 4.85
C ARG A 438 -11.25 4.75 4.27
N LEU A 439 -11.50 3.57 3.70
CA LEU A 439 -12.80 3.20 3.13
C LEU A 439 -13.91 3.13 4.19
N THR A 440 -13.59 2.64 5.39
CA THR A 440 -14.57 2.39 6.45
C THR A 440 -14.65 3.51 7.49
N GLY A 441 -13.78 4.51 7.41
CA GLY A 441 -13.64 5.56 8.42
C GLY A 441 -13.01 5.08 9.73
N THR A 442 -12.36 3.91 9.72
CA THR A 442 -11.68 3.35 10.90
C THR A 442 -10.31 4.02 11.09
N SER A 443 -9.92 4.29 12.33
CA SER A 443 -8.58 4.80 12.63
C SER A 443 -7.49 3.78 12.31
N VAL A 444 -6.28 4.26 12.00
CA VAL A 444 -5.11 3.38 11.77
C VAL A 444 -4.53 2.94 13.12
N PRO A 445 -4.19 1.66 13.32
CA PRO A 445 -3.56 1.19 14.56
C PRO A 445 -2.13 1.75 14.72
N GLU A 446 -1.81 2.29 15.89
CA GLU A 446 -0.50 2.88 16.20
C GLU A 446 0.68 1.89 16.09
N ARG A 447 0.40 0.58 16.26
CA ARG A 447 1.40 -0.50 16.23
C ARG A 447 1.36 -1.33 14.93
N GLY A 448 0.72 -0.79 13.89
CA GLY A 448 0.52 -1.50 12.63
C GLY A 448 -0.58 -2.56 12.71
N PHE A 449 -0.88 -3.15 11.56
CA PHE A 449 -1.87 -4.23 11.45
C PHE A 449 -1.23 -5.58 11.78
N ALA A 450 -2.00 -6.53 12.31
CA ALA A 450 -1.50 -7.82 12.79
C ALA A 450 -0.66 -8.56 11.74
N THR A 451 -1.12 -8.56 10.49
CA THR A 451 -0.40 -9.17 9.35
C THR A 451 0.91 -8.47 9.06
N ALA A 452 0.90 -7.14 8.95
CA ALA A 452 2.08 -6.35 8.63
C ALA A 452 3.14 -6.45 9.76
N SER A 453 2.71 -6.36 11.02
CA SER A 453 3.59 -6.46 12.18
C SER A 453 4.23 -7.84 12.30
N ALA A 454 3.53 -8.91 11.90
CA ALA A 454 4.09 -10.26 11.92
C ALA A 454 5.17 -10.51 10.84
N LEU A 455 5.25 -9.67 9.81
CA LEU A 455 6.33 -9.70 8.80
C LEU A 455 7.60 -9.00 9.30
N VAL A 456 7.48 -8.00 10.17
CA VAL A 456 8.61 -7.23 10.69
C VAL A 456 9.60 -8.12 11.43
N HIS A 457 9.10 -9.03 12.27
CA HIS A 457 9.94 -9.95 13.04
C HIS A 457 10.89 -10.74 12.14
N ARG A 458 10.44 -11.14 10.95
CA ARG A 458 11.28 -11.87 9.99
C ARG A 458 12.35 -10.96 9.38
N LEU A 459 11.96 -9.77 8.91
CA LEU A 459 12.89 -8.82 8.32
C LEU A 459 13.98 -8.39 9.32
N ALA A 460 13.64 -8.33 10.61
CA ALA A 460 14.57 -8.09 11.70
C ALA A 460 15.57 -9.25 11.90
N HIS A 461 15.08 -10.50 11.94
CA HIS A 461 15.96 -11.67 12.11
C HIS A 461 16.92 -11.88 10.93
N GLU A 462 16.46 -11.66 9.70
CA GLU A 462 17.31 -11.75 8.50
C GLU A 462 18.36 -10.63 8.43
N ARG A 463 18.22 -9.53 9.21
CA ARG A 463 19.23 -8.47 9.32
C ARG A 463 20.41 -8.87 10.20
N ASP A 464 20.17 -9.75 11.18
CA ASP A 464 21.16 -10.20 12.15
C ASP A 464 21.90 -11.49 11.71
N ASP A 465 21.46 -12.12 10.61
CA ASP A 465 22.16 -13.27 10.03
C ASP A 465 23.44 -12.83 9.30
N PRO A 466 24.63 -13.37 9.67
CA PRO A 466 25.86 -13.07 8.95
C PRO A 466 25.76 -13.60 7.52
N LEU A 467 26.14 -12.77 6.55
CA LEU A 467 26.25 -13.15 5.14
C LEU A 467 26.97 -14.51 5.00
N PRO A 468 26.41 -15.47 4.23
CA PRO A 468 27.07 -16.73 3.98
C PRO A 468 28.39 -16.45 3.22
N GLY A 469 29.50 -16.51 3.94
CA GLY A 469 30.83 -16.17 3.45
C GLY A 469 31.71 -15.39 4.44
N VAL A 470 31.14 -14.80 5.48
CA VAL A 470 31.93 -14.16 6.55
C VAL A 470 32.07 -15.14 7.72
N SER A 471 32.98 -16.11 7.57
CA SER A 471 33.42 -16.92 8.70
C SER A 471 33.92 -16.00 9.81
N LYS A 472 33.25 -16.00 10.96
CA LYS A 472 33.76 -15.42 12.21
C LYS A 472 35.13 -16.06 12.49
N VAL A 473 36.21 -15.30 12.30
CA VAL A 473 37.50 -15.64 12.88
C VAL A 473 37.30 -15.60 14.40
N PRO A 474 37.51 -16.70 15.14
CA PRO A 474 37.35 -16.66 16.59
C PRO A 474 38.49 -15.83 17.18
N GLY A 475 38.18 -14.68 17.79
CA GLY A 475 39.17 -13.95 18.61
C GLY A 475 39.12 -12.42 18.62
N VAL A 476 38.25 -11.75 17.85
CA VAL A 476 38.20 -10.27 17.89
C VAL A 476 36.85 -9.81 18.44
N SER A 477 36.85 -9.40 19.72
CA SER A 477 35.80 -8.55 20.29
C SER A 477 35.87 -7.19 19.60
N GLY A 478 35.03 -6.98 18.58
CA GLY A 478 34.85 -5.70 17.93
C GLY A 478 33.80 -4.88 18.66
N THR A 479 34.22 -4.04 19.60
CA THR A 479 33.47 -2.89 20.08
C THR A 479 33.10 -1.99 18.91
N TYR A 480 31.81 -1.79 18.65
CA TYR A 480 31.33 -0.71 17.78
C TYR A 480 31.59 0.64 18.45
N PRO A 481 32.18 1.64 17.76
CA PRO A 481 32.23 2.99 18.30
C PRO A 481 30.85 3.64 18.17
N ARG A 482 30.31 4.08 19.32
CA ARG A 482 29.24 5.09 19.35
C ARG A 482 29.84 6.40 18.85
N HIS A 483 29.34 6.92 17.73
CA HIS A 483 29.58 8.32 17.37
C HIS A 483 28.38 9.15 17.86
N PHE A 484 28.73 10.20 18.59
CA PHE A 484 27.84 11.23 19.15
C PHE A 484 27.12 12.04 18.08
#